data_AF-A0A914XMK2-F1
#
_entry.id   AF-A0A914XMK2-F1
#
_cell.length_a   1.000
_cell.length_b   1.000
_cell.length_c   1.000
_cell.angle_alpha   90.00
_cell.angle_beta   90.00
_cell.angle_gamma   90.00
#
_symmetry.space_group_name_H-M   'P 1'
#
loop_
_entity.id
_entity.type
_entity.pdbx_description
1 polymer ?
#
loop_
_entity_poly.entity_id
_entity_poly.type
_entity_poly.pdbx_seq_one_letter_code
_entity_poly.pdbx_strand_id
1 'polypeptide(L)'
;MLFIKATCFCFLFATTVAQSNTCPTTEYNPPSGVIQSPGFAQQLKYGNDVSCVYNIKVAVGSRVLLTINSFATEMCCDKLYIYDGPSVQSPLLIAWSGLVSAGSYIEATGNVVTVNFRTDNTVNDVGFSIQYGPTNAQLTSTTTAKPPLQFVDWRDQSIYWNDRPSPTDIHAIVLHHTVDLTAQATLDALINRHLSVHYIVEKNGTIYQMVDERNRAWHAGPGTWGSFHDLNDVSVGIEIVNSGAEPFPVVQEEAVAALCQMIINRWNILPKNIVSHADFLMADKTDVSGYFDYKLFYAALGFYPGLYITSLPVSEQTNVLYQSSTTFNSAVLTLQQQLHQ
;
A
#
# COMPACT_ATOMS: atom_id res chain seq x y z
N MET A 1 -37.42 -56.87 10.40
CA MET A 1 -36.83 -55.55 10.72
C MET A 1 -35.99 -55.11 9.53
N LEU A 2 -36.59 -54.30 8.65
CA LEU A 2 -35.93 -53.78 7.46
C LEU A 2 -35.37 -52.39 7.83
N PHE A 3 -34.06 -52.28 8.00
CA PHE A 3 -33.41 -50.99 8.26
C PHE A 3 -33.30 -50.20 6.96
N ILE A 4 -34.20 -49.23 6.77
CA ILE A 4 -34.05 -48.20 5.74
C ILE A 4 -33.01 -47.22 6.26
N LYS A 5 -31.78 -47.27 5.70
CA LYS A 5 -30.80 -46.19 5.85
C LYS A 5 -31.33 -44.97 5.10
N ALA A 6 -31.85 -43.99 5.83
CA ALA A 6 -32.12 -42.67 5.28
C ALA A 6 -30.78 -41.95 5.07
N THR A 7 -30.32 -41.91 3.84
CA THR A 7 -29.17 -41.08 3.45
C THR A 7 -29.64 -39.63 3.45
N CYS A 8 -29.18 -38.85 4.44
CA CYS A 8 -29.40 -37.42 4.47
C CYS A 8 -28.57 -36.77 3.35
N PHE A 9 -29.22 -36.46 2.23
CA PHE A 9 -28.61 -35.62 1.19
C PHE A 9 -28.58 -34.19 1.72
N CYS A 10 -27.42 -33.75 2.18
CA CYS A 10 -27.15 -32.33 2.37
C CYS A 10 -27.04 -31.71 0.97
N PHE A 11 -28.15 -31.16 0.46
CA PHE A 11 -28.11 -30.29 -0.71
C PHE A 11 -27.40 -29.00 -0.29
N LEU A 12 -26.10 -28.92 -0.60
CA LEU A 12 -25.42 -27.65 -0.77
C LEU A 12 -26.09 -26.97 -1.97
N PHE A 13 -27.11 -26.16 -1.71
CA PHE A 13 -27.50 -25.13 -2.67
C PHE A 13 -26.31 -24.18 -2.77
N ALA A 14 -25.59 -24.24 -3.89
CA ALA A 14 -24.78 -23.13 -4.34
C ALA A 14 -25.76 -21.96 -4.55
N THR A 15 -25.92 -21.13 -3.52
CA THR A 15 -26.68 -19.90 -3.64
C THR A 15 -25.87 -19.02 -4.58
N THR A 16 -26.33 -18.90 -5.83
CA THR A 16 -25.86 -17.85 -6.72
C THR A 16 -26.14 -16.54 -5.99
N VAL A 17 -25.08 -15.87 -5.51
CA VAL A 17 -25.22 -14.55 -4.90
C VAL A 17 -25.85 -13.66 -5.96
N ALA A 18 -27.00 -13.06 -5.64
CA ALA A 18 -27.70 -12.23 -6.59
C ALA A 18 -26.84 -10.98 -6.93
N GLN A 19 -26.85 -10.60 -8.20
CA GLN A 19 -26.04 -9.51 -8.75
C GLN A 19 -26.92 -8.45 -9.42
N SER A 20 -26.40 -7.24 -9.58
CA SER A 20 -27.09 -6.13 -10.25
C SER A 20 -26.20 -5.46 -11.29
N ASN A 21 -26.75 -5.23 -12.49
CA ASN A 21 -26.09 -4.50 -13.57
C ASN A 21 -26.62 -3.06 -13.71
N THR A 22 -27.61 -2.69 -12.88
CA THR A 22 -28.27 -1.39 -12.98
C THR A 22 -27.43 -0.34 -12.28
N CYS A 23 -26.84 0.57 -13.05
CA CYS A 23 -26.13 1.71 -12.52
C CYS A 23 -27.06 2.58 -11.66
N PRO A 24 -26.58 3.11 -10.52
CA PRO A 24 -27.26 4.17 -9.81
C PRO A 24 -27.39 5.44 -10.66
N THR A 25 -27.98 6.48 -10.08
CA THR A 25 -28.06 7.80 -10.73
C THR A 25 -26.69 8.29 -11.18
N THR A 26 -26.65 9.04 -12.28
CA THR A 26 -25.41 9.53 -12.90
C THR A 26 -24.94 10.87 -12.33
N GLU A 27 -25.86 11.73 -11.88
CA GLU A 27 -25.55 13.10 -11.44
C GLU A 27 -25.69 13.26 -9.92
N TYR A 28 -24.67 13.83 -9.28
CA TYR A 28 -24.58 14.00 -7.83
C TYR A 28 -24.24 15.46 -7.47
N ASN A 29 -25.29 16.19 -7.09
CA ASN A 29 -25.30 17.59 -6.61
C ASN A 29 -26.27 17.64 -5.40
N PRO A 30 -26.09 18.29 -4.21
CA PRO A 30 -25.05 19.14 -3.60
C PRO A 30 -24.59 18.64 -2.19
N PRO A 31 -24.00 19.48 -1.30
CA PRO A 31 -22.54 19.61 -1.14
C PRO A 31 -21.78 18.30 -0.90
N SER A 32 -22.44 17.24 -0.41
CA SER A 32 -21.85 15.95 -0.06
C SER A 32 -22.86 14.83 -0.21
N GLY A 33 -22.39 13.60 -0.44
CA GLY A 33 -23.25 12.43 -0.55
C GLY A 33 -22.45 11.13 -0.58
N VAL A 34 -23.07 10.06 -1.06
CA VAL A 34 -22.43 8.74 -1.20
C VAL A 34 -22.71 8.21 -2.61
N ILE A 35 -21.67 7.72 -3.28
CA ILE A 35 -21.80 6.90 -4.49
C ILE A 35 -21.57 5.43 -4.13
N GLN A 36 -22.26 4.53 -4.81
CA GLN A 36 -22.15 3.09 -4.56
C GLN A 36 -22.12 2.33 -5.88
N SER A 37 -21.52 1.14 -5.91
CA SER A 37 -21.62 0.25 -7.07
C SER A 37 -23.04 -0.28 -7.26
N PRO A 38 -23.39 -0.77 -8.45
CA PRO A 38 -24.65 -1.49 -8.69
C PRO A 38 -24.88 -2.58 -7.64
N GLY A 39 -26.09 -2.66 -7.10
CA GLY A 39 -26.48 -3.71 -6.17
C GLY A 39 -26.04 -3.51 -4.71
N PHE A 40 -25.07 -2.62 -4.46
CA PHE A 40 -24.49 -2.45 -3.11
C PHE A 40 -25.54 -2.10 -2.06
N ALA A 41 -26.44 -1.15 -2.35
CA ALA A 41 -27.52 -0.75 -1.44
C ALA A 41 -28.51 -1.87 -1.14
N GLN A 42 -28.64 -2.83 -2.06
CA GLN A 42 -29.49 -4.01 -1.92
C GLN A 42 -28.73 -5.23 -1.37
N GLN A 43 -27.47 -5.05 -0.94
CA GLN A 43 -26.59 -6.12 -0.49
C GLN A 43 -26.36 -7.20 -1.55
N LEU A 44 -26.38 -6.79 -2.82
CA LEU A 44 -26.08 -7.62 -3.99
C LEU A 44 -24.67 -7.32 -4.48
N LYS A 45 -24.07 -8.28 -5.17
CA LYS A 45 -22.84 -8.02 -5.93
C LYS A 45 -23.13 -7.12 -7.11
N TYR A 46 -22.14 -6.35 -7.55
CA TYR A 46 -22.23 -5.76 -8.89
C TYR A 46 -22.12 -6.89 -9.93
N GLY A 47 -22.65 -6.68 -11.12
CA GLY A 47 -22.53 -7.66 -12.19
C GLY A 47 -21.46 -7.34 -13.22
N ASN A 48 -21.29 -8.29 -14.12
CA ASN A 48 -20.28 -8.28 -15.18
C ASN A 48 -20.74 -7.37 -16.35
N ASP A 49 -19.78 -6.92 -17.14
CA ASP A 49 -19.95 -6.08 -18.33
C ASP A 49 -20.67 -4.74 -18.04
N VAL A 50 -20.41 -4.15 -16.87
CA VAL A 50 -21.02 -2.90 -16.43
C VAL A 50 -20.07 -1.73 -16.66
N SER A 51 -20.61 -0.58 -17.07
CA SER A 51 -19.88 0.70 -17.13
C SER A 51 -20.75 1.81 -16.52
N CYS A 52 -20.55 2.11 -15.24
CA CYS A 52 -21.29 3.16 -14.53
C CYS A 52 -20.48 4.43 -14.39
N VAL A 53 -21.06 5.57 -14.79
CA VAL A 53 -20.44 6.89 -14.65
C VAL A 53 -21.17 7.68 -13.56
N TYR A 54 -20.40 8.31 -12.67
CA TYR A 54 -20.87 9.18 -11.60
C TYR A 54 -20.21 10.54 -11.78
N ASN A 55 -21.02 11.57 -12.03
CA ASN A 55 -20.58 12.95 -12.13
C ASN A 55 -20.85 13.64 -10.80
N ILE A 56 -19.77 14.01 -10.10
CA ILE A 56 -19.82 14.59 -8.77
C ILE A 56 -19.42 16.04 -8.86
N LYS A 57 -20.26 16.93 -8.31
CA LYS A 57 -19.95 18.35 -8.25
C LYS A 57 -20.26 18.92 -6.87
N VAL A 58 -19.30 19.67 -6.37
CA VAL A 58 -19.40 20.44 -5.12
C VAL A 58 -19.44 21.93 -5.43
N ALA A 59 -19.61 22.75 -4.38
CA ALA A 59 -19.66 24.21 -4.51
C ALA A 59 -18.44 24.76 -5.28
N VAL A 60 -18.68 25.73 -6.16
CA VAL A 60 -17.61 26.42 -6.88
C VAL A 60 -16.69 27.11 -5.86
N GLY A 61 -15.39 26.91 -5.99
CA GLY A 61 -14.38 27.39 -5.03
C GLY A 61 -13.99 26.36 -3.96
N SER A 62 -14.68 25.21 -3.90
CA SER A 62 -14.25 24.04 -3.11
C SER A 62 -13.55 23.01 -4.00
N ARG A 63 -12.85 22.06 -3.37
CA ARG A 63 -12.31 20.85 -4.03
C ARG A 63 -13.19 19.65 -3.68
N VAL A 64 -13.24 18.63 -4.53
CA VAL A 64 -13.96 17.38 -4.22
C VAL A 64 -13.06 16.47 -3.39
N LEU A 65 -13.54 16.02 -2.23
CA LEU A 65 -12.94 14.96 -1.44
C LEU A 65 -13.78 13.69 -1.59
N LEU A 66 -13.15 12.56 -1.93
CA LEU A 66 -13.78 11.23 -1.94
C LEU A 66 -13.14 10.36 -0.86
N THR A 67 -13.95 9.65 -0.06
CA THR A 67 -13.50 8.79 1.03
C THR A 67 -14.16 7.42 0.95
N ILE A 68 -13.37 6.35 1.00
CA ILE A 68 -13.83 4.96 0.96
C ILE A 68 -14.53 4.62 2.29
N ASN A 69 -15.78 4.18 2.21
CA ASN A 69 -16.46 3.53 3.34
C ASN A 69 -16.27 2.01 3.29
N SER A 70 -16.37 1.44 2.10
CA SER A 70 -16.15 0.02 1.81
C SER A 70 -15.79 -0.13 0.35
N PHE A 71 -14.85 -1.01 0.03
CA PHE A 71 -14.42 -1.27 -1.35
C PHE A 71 -13.85 -2.68 -1.48
N ALA A 72 -14.53 -3.50 -2.28
CA ALA A 72 -14.07 -4.80 -2.72
C ALA A 72 -14.54 -5.04 -4.16
N THR A 73 -13.60 -5.12 -5.09
CA THR A 73 -13.84 -5.48 -6.49
C THR A 73 -12.85 -6.56 -6.92
N GLU A 74 -13.02 -7.14 -8.10
CA GLU A 74 -12.00 -8.02 -8.66
C GLU A 74 -10.68 -7.25 -8.88
N MET A 75 -9.59 -7.79 -8.34
CA MET A 75 -8.30 -7.09 -8.28
C MET A 75 -7.67 -6.83 -9.66
N CYS A 76 -7.75 -7.79 -10.58
CA CYS A 76 -7.06 -7.71 -11.87
C CYS A 76 -7.78 -6.79 -12.87
N CYS A 77 -9.11 -6.69 -12.75
CA CYS A 77 -9.95 -6.52 -13.93
C CYS A 77 -11.06 -5.48 -13.74
N ASP A 78 -11.72 -5.48 -12.58
CA ASP A 78 -12.78 -4.51 -12.26
C ASP A 78 -12.21 -3.23 -11.65
N LYS A 79 -12.35 -2.12 -12.38
CA LYS A 79 -11.66 -0.87 -12.07
C LYS A 79 -12.62 0.29 -11.85
N LEU A 80 -12.40 1.01 -10.75
CA LEU A 80 -13.00 2.30 -10.47
C LEU A 80 -12.02 3.42 -10.82
N TYR A 81 -12.24 4.07 -11.95
CA TYR A 81 -11.44 5.21 -12.41
C TYR A 81 -11.99 6.52 -11.85
N ILE A 82 -11.12 7.41 -11.40
CA ILE A 82 -11.48 8.72 -10.86
C ILE A 82 -10.71 9.78 -11.62
N TYR A 83 -11.43 10.68 -12.29
CA TYR A 83 -10.87 11.73 -13.15
C TYR A 83 -11.09 13.12 -12.55
N ASP A 84 -10.05 13.96 -12.59
CA ASP A 84 -10.01 15.33 -12.07
C ASP A 84 -10.67 16.31 -13.05
N GLY A 85 -11.98 16.23 -13.17
CA GLY A 85 -12.75 17.11 -14.05
C GLY A 85 -14.09 16.52 -14.50
N PRO A 86 -14.75 17.16 -15.48
CA PRO A 86 -16.13 16.87 -15.85
C PRO A 86 -16.32 15.67 -16.79
N SER A 87 -15.25 14.97 -17.16
CA SER A 87 -15.36 13.81 -18.06
C SER A 87 -14.21 12.81 -17.90
N VAL A 88 -14.39 11.63 -18.50
CA VAL A 88 -13.36 10.57 -18.60
C VAL A 88 -12.15 10.94 -19.48
N GLN A 89 -12.16 12.12 -20.11
CA GLN A 89 -11.01 12.70 -20.80
C GLN A 89 -10.20 13.65 -19.90
N SER A 90 -10.69 13.95 -18.70
CA SER A 90 -9.97 14.74 -17.71
C SER A 90 -8.79 13.95 -17.15
N PRO A 91 -7.80 14.59 -16.49
CA PRO A 91 -6.67 13.90 -15.91
C PRO A 91 -7.10 12.78 -14.96
N LEU A 92 -6.56 11.58 -15.10
CA LEU A 92 -6.84 10.47 -14.18
C LEU A 92 -6.13 10.72 -12.84
N LEU A 93 -6.88 10.78 -11.74
CA LEU A 93 -6.32 10.86 -10.39
C LEU A 93 -5.86 9.49 -9.93
N ILE A 94 -6.75 8.50 -10.02
CA ILE A 94 -6.51 7.15 -9.55
C ILE A 94 -7.43 6.14 -10.23
N ALA A 95 -6.99 4.88 -10.26
CA ALA A 95 -7.82 3.73 -10.58
C ALA A 95 -7.70 2.73 -9.43
N TRP A 96 -8.82 2.39 -8.79
CA TRP A 96 -8.87 1.40 -7.71
C TRP A 96 -9.43 0.07 -8.22
N SER A 97 -8.90 -1.03 -7.69
CA SER A 97 -9.41 -2.39 -7.85
C SER A 97 -9.05 -3.22 -6.61
N GLY A 98 -9.65 -4.39 -6.44
CA GLY A 98 -9.35 -5.26 -5.30
C GLY A 98 -9.97 -4.76 -4.00
N LEU A 99 -9.26 -4.94 -2.90
CA LEU A 99 -9.65 -4.43 -1.57
C LEU A 99 -9.00 -3.07 -1.34
N VAL A 100 -9.80 -2.05 -1.02
CA VAL A 100 -9.29 -0.73 -0.58
C VAL A 100 -9.79 -0.45 0.83
N SER A 101 -8.87 -0.09 1.72
CA SER A 101 -9.18 0.12 3.14
C SER A 101 -10.18 1.25 3.35
N ALA A 102 -11.15 1.04 4.24
CA ALA A 102 -12.05 2.10 4.71
C ALA A 102 -11.25 3.28 5.30
N GLY A 103 -11.66 4.50 4.98
CA GLY A 103 -10.96 5.74 5.34
C GLY A 103 -9.96 6.24 4.29
N SER A 104 -9.57 5.42 3.31
CA SER A 104 -8.73 5.87 2.19
C SER A 104 -9.44 6.99 1.43
N TYR A 105 -8.71 8.00 0.95
CA TYR A 105 -9.31 9.16 0.32
C TYR A 105 -8.48 9.70 -0.86
N ILE A 106 -9.14 10.45 -1.73
CA ILE A 106 -8.49 11.28 -2.74
C ILE A 106 -9.12 12.67 -2.74
N GLU A 107 -8.32 13.66 -3.08
CA GLU A 107 -8.76 15.04 -3.25
C GLU A 107 -8.51 15.50 -4.69
N ALA A 108 -9.53 16.03 -5.33
CA ALA A 108 -9.46 16.61 -6.67
C ALA A 108 -8.85 18.02 -6.64
N THR A 109 -8.35 18.52 -7.76
CA THR A 109 -7.89 19.91 -7.83
C THR A 109 -9.04 20.90 -8.02
N GLY A 110 -10.16 20.44 -8.59
CA GLY A 110 -11.35 21.24 -8.84
C GLY A 110 -12.59 20.83 -8.05
N ASN A 111 -13.69 21.51 -8.34
CA ASN A 111 -15.00 21.25 -7.72
C ASN A 111 -15.84 20.19 -8.48
N VAL A 112 -15.24 19.49 -9.44
CA VAL A 112 -15.90 18.50 -10.31
C VAL A 112 -15.00 17.28 -10.46
N VAL A 113 -15.58 16.10 -10.31
CA VAL A 113 -14.93 14.80 -10.54
C VAL A 113 -15.86 13.90 -11.34
N THR A 114 -15.29 13.14 -12.26
CA THR A 114 -15.98 12.04 -12.95
C THR A 114 -15.42 10.72 -12.44
N VAL A 115 -16.30 9.86 -11.94
CA VAL A 115 -15.97 8.49 -11.54
C VAL A 115 -16.54 7.53 -12.59
N ASN A 116 -15.78 6.52 -13.00
CA ASN A 116 -16.20 5.53 -13.98
C ASN A 116 -15.86 4.13 -13.46
N PHE A 117 -16.88 3.36 -13.09
CA PHE A 117 -16.72 1.97 -12.67
C PHE A 117 -16.92 1.05 -13.88
N ARG A 118 -15.92 0.22 -14.18
CA ARG A 118 -15.97 -0.75 -15.29
C ARG A 118 -15.64 -2.14 -14.80
N THR A 119 -16.46 -3.09 -15.22
CA THR A 119 -16.28 -4.51 -14.92
C THR A 119 -16.05 -5.32 -16.18
N ASP A 120 -15.34 -6.44 -16.05
CA ASP A 120 -15.14 -7.39 -17.14
C ASP A 120 -16.29 -8.40 -17.23
N ASN A 121 -16.11 -9.47 -18.02
CA ASN A 121 -17.16 -10.46 -18.27
C ASN A 121 -17.22 -11.60 -17.22
N THR A 122 -16.32 -11.62 -16.23
CA THR A 122 -16.24 -12.64 -15.18
C THR A 122 -16.20 -12.03 -13.79
N VAL A 123 -16.05 -12.90 -12.78
CA VAL A 123 -15.77 -12.63 -11.35
C VAL A 123 -16.19 -11.26 -10.82
N ASN A 124 -17.14 -11.26 -9.88
CA ASN A 124 -17.54 -10.04 -9.18
C ASN A 124 -17.53 -10.19 -7.66
N ASP A 125 -17.55 -9.04 -6.99
CA ASP A 125 -17.55 -8.93 -5.53
C ASP A 125 -18.64 -7.97 -5.03
N VAL A 126 -18.65 -7.67 -3.73
CA VAL A 126 -19.66 -6.86 -3.05
C VAL A 126 -19.64 -5.40 -3.51
N GLY A 127 -18.57 -4.91 -4.11
CA GLY A 127 -18.45 -3.59 -4.70
C GLY A 127 -18.03 -2.51 -3.72
N PHE A 128 -18.51 -1.28 -3.91
CA PHE A 128 -18.04 -0.12 -3.15
C PHE A 128 -19.14 0.80 -2.64
N SER A 129 -18.78 1.55 -1.59
CA SER A 129 -19.49 2.70 -1.06
C SER A 129 -18.48 3.80 -0.75
N ILE A 130 -18.64 4.97 -1.36
CA ILE A 130 -17.69 6.08 -1.30
C ILE A 130 -18.43 7.35 -0.94
N GLN A 131 -18.03 7.98 0.15
CA GLN A 131 -18.53 9.29 0.53
C GLN A 131 -17.83 10.39 -0.27
N TYR A 132 -18.57 11.39 -0.72
CA TYR A 132 -18.04 12.60 -1.36
C TYR A 132 -18.49 13.85 -0.62
N GLY A 133 -17.70 14.92 -0.70
CA GLY A 133 -18.04 16.22 -0.11
C GLY A 133 -17.11 17.33 -0.58
N PRO A 134 -17.37 18.60 -0.20
CA PRO A 134 -16.40 19.64 -0.42
C PRO A 134 -15.25 19.41 0.55
N THR A 135 -14.02 19.67 0.13
CA THR A 135 -12.95 19.95 1.08
C THR A 135 -13.39 21.18 1.85
N ASN A 136 -13.79 21.00 3.12
CA ASN A 136 -14.19 22.12 3.94
C ASN A 136 -13.09 23.18 3.90
N ALA A 137 -13.45 24.44 3.59
CA ALA A 137 -12.58 25.61 3.85
C ALA A 137 -12.30 25.80 5.35
N GLN A 138 -12.80 24.88 6.19
CA GLN A 138 -12.46 24.67 7.58
C GLN A 138 -11.56 23.43 7.80
N LEU A 139 -10.83 23.00 6.77
CA LEU A 139 -9.47 22.49 6.94
C LEU A 139 -8.50 23.68 6.81
N THR A 140 -8.76 24.77 7.53
CA THR A 140 -7.65 25.42 8.23
C THR A 140 -7.07 24.33 9.11
N SER A 141 -6.00 23.68 8.67
CA SER A 141 -5.03 23.00 9.55
C SER A 141 -5.63 22.54 10.88
N THR A 142 -6.50 21.54 10.85
CA THR A 142 -6.30 20.44 11.77
C THR A 142 -5.33 19.56 10.99
N THR A 143 -4.01 19.70 11.09
CA THR A 143 -3.28 19.33 12.31
C THR A 143 -4.16 18.81 13.45
N THR A 144 -5.05 17.85 13.18
CA THR A 144 -4.85 16.59 13.88
C THR A 144 -3.52 16.15 13.31
N ALA A 145 -2.43 16.53 13.99
CA ALA A 145 -1.16 15.88 13.77
C ALA A 145 -1.52 14.40 13.66
N LYS A 146 -1.13 13.74 12.54
CA LYS A 146 -1.23 12.28 12.46
C LYS A 146 -0.82 11.78 13.85
N PRO A 147 -1.68 11.01 14.56
CA PRO A 147 -1.41 10.68 15.95
C PRO A 147 0.04 10.26 16.05
N PRO A 148 0.79 10.82 17.01
CA PRO A 148 2.23 10.64 17.06
C PRO A 148 2.52 9.15 16.96
N LEU A 149 3.52 8.80 16.15
CA LEU A 149 3.93 7.42 16.00
C LEU A 149 4.08 6.80 17.38
N GLN A 150 3.39 5.68 17.58
CA GLN A 150 3.45 4.97 18.84
C GLN A 150 4.73 4.16 18.85
N PHE A 151 5.74 4.66 19.56
CA PHE A 151 6.99 3.94 19.77
C PHE A 151 6.94 3.11 21.05
N VAL A 152 7.41 1.88 20.95
CA VAL A 152 7.67 0.98 22.07
C VAL A 152 9.15 0.64 22.04
N ASP A 153 9.83 0.81 23.17
CA ASP A 153 11.25 0.49 23.30
C ASP A 153 11.40 -0.99 23.64
N TRP A 154 12.06 -1.74 22.75
CA TRP A 154 12.39 -3.17 22.86
C TRP A 154 13.90 -3.41 22.76
N ARG A 155 14.72 -2.38 22.98
CA ARG A 155 16.19 -2.52 22.88
C ARG A 155 16.78 -3.43 23.96
N ASP A 156 16.04 -3.73 25.02
CA ASP A 156 16.41 -4.70 26.04
C ASP A 156 16.01 -6.15 25.70
N GLN A 157 15.26 -6.36 24.61
CA GLN A 157 14.76 -7.68 24.21
C GLN A 157 15.71 -8.47 23.30
N SER A 158 16.74 -7.83 22.74
CA SER A 158 17.68 -8.51 21.82
C SER A 158 19.14 -8.22 22.12
N ILE A 159 19.95 -9.28 22.03
CA ILE A 159 21.41 -9.24 22.10
C ILE A 159 22.08 -9.42 20.73
N TYR A 160 21.30 -9.61 19.65
CA TYR A 160 21.82 -9.91 18.32
C TYR A 160 22.17 -8.64 17.56
N TRP A 161 23.15 -7.91 18.05
CA TRP A 161 23.70 -6.73 17.39
C TRP A 161 25.17 -6.58 17.80
N ASN A 162 25.91 -5.75 17.06
CA ASN A 162 27.26 -5.37 17.44
C ASN A 162 27.52 -3.89 17.14
N ASP A 163 28.69 -3.39 17.52
CA ASP A 163 29.08 -2.04 17.14
C ASP A 163 29.16 -1.93 15.61
N ARG A 164 28.57 -0.87 15.07
CA ARG A 164 28.69 -0.53 13.65
C ARG A 164 30.15 -0.10 13.39
N PRO A 165 30.75 -0.46 12.24
CA PRO A 165 32.12 -0.03 11.91
C PRO A 165 32.31 1.50 11.99
N SER A 166 31.26 2.25 11.63
CA SER A 166 31.14 3.67 11.91
C SER A 166 29.71 4.01 12.36
N PRO A 167 29.49 4.38 13.62
CA PRO A 167 28.15 4.58 14.19
C PRO A 167 27.40 5.80 13.62
N THR A 168 28.06 6.63 12.82
CA THR A 168 27.45 7.79 12.14
C THR A 168 27.33 7.62 10.63
N ASP A 169 27.80 6.50 10.09
CA ASP A 169 27.87 6.25 8.64
C ASP A 169 26.65 5.43 8.18
N ILE A 170 25.46 6.01 8.35
CA ILE A 170 24.19 5.37 8.03
C ILE A 170 23.65 6.02 6.75
N HIS A 171 23.58 5.23 5.68
CA HIS A 171 23.34 5.71 4.32
C HIS A 171 22.13 5.08 3.63
N ALA A 172 21.51 4.07 4.24
CA ALA A 172 20.45 3.29 3.61
C ALA A 172 19.36 2.86 4.60
N ILE A 173 18.19 2.57 4.06
CA ILE A 173 17.08 1.90 4.78
C ILE A 173 16.80 0.62 4.00
N VAL A 174 16.74 -0.50 4.71
CA VAL A 174 16.30 -1.77 4.13
C VAL A 174 14.93 -2.12 4.68
N LEU A 175 13.96 -2.25 3.79
CA LEU A 175 12.60 -2.67 4.10
C LEU A 175 12.48 -4.18 3.93
N HIS A 176 11.91 -4.81 4.95
CA HIS A 176 11.55 -6.22 5.00
C HIS A 176 10.05 -6.35 5.26
N HIS A 177 9.47 -7.49 4.93
CA HIS A 177 8.25 -7.93 5.60
C HIS A 177 8.49 -9.28 6.25
N THR A 178 7.74 -9.51 7.30
CA THR A 178 7.78 -10.77 8.05
C THR A 178 7.05 -11.85 7.26
N VAL A 179 6.88 -13.02 7.86
CA VAL A 179 5.80 -13.96 7.46
C VAL A 179 4.87 -14.24 8.65
N ASP A 180 4.94 -13.36 9.66
CA ASP A 180 4.31 -13.51 10.96
C ASP A 180 3.08 -12.59 11.08
N LEU A 181 2.23 -12.89 12.05
CA LEU A 181 0.96 -12.19 12.23
C LEU A 181 1.01 -11.06 13.26
N THR A 182 2.09 -10.94 14.05
CA THR A 182 2.24 -9.93 15.12
C THR A 182 3.71 -9.57 15.32
N ALA A 183 3.98 -8.38 15.87
CA ALA A 183 5.31 -7.90 16.20
C ALA A 183 6.04 -8.78 17.22
N GLN A 184 5.33 -9.34 18.20
CA GLN A 184 5.93 -10.26 19.17
C GLN A 184 6.37 -11.56 18.52
N ALA A 185 5.54 -12.15 17.65
CA ALA A 185 5.90 -13.36 16.91
C ALA A 185 7.13 -13.11 16.02
N THR A 186 7.19 -11.94 15.38
CA THR A 186 8.36 -11.49 14.61
C THR A 186 9.62 -11.36 15.47
N LEU A 187 9.52 -10.73 16.64
CA LEU A 187 10.64 -10.61 17.58
C LEU A 187 11.16 -12.00 17.97
N ASP A 188 10.26 -12.91 18.36
CA ASP A 188 10.61 -14.27 18.76
C ASP A 188 11.26 -15.03 17.59
N ALA A 189 10.74 -14.89 16.37
CA ALA A 189 11.30 -15.52 15.17
C ALA A 189 12.71 -15.01 14.84
N LEU A 190 12.94 -13.70 14.95
CA LEU A 190 14.27 -13.09 14.76
C LEU A 190 15.26 -13.60 15.82
N ILE A 191 14.87 -13.59 17.10
CA ILE A 191 15.71 -14.08 18.20
C ILE A 191 16.07 -15.56 18.00
N ASN A 192 15.10 -16.40 17.65
CA ASN A 192 15.32 -17.82 17.41
C ASN A 192 16.28 -18.10 16.23
N ARG A 193 16.37 -17.15 15.28
CA ARG A 193 17.27 -17.22 14.12
C ARG A 193 18.59 -16.50 14.36
N HIS A 194 18.81 -15.94 15.55
CA HIS A 194 19.95 -15.09 15.88
C HIS A 194 20.06 -13.88 14.94
N LEU A 195 18.94 -13.23 14.63
CA LEU A 195 18.84 -12.05 13.77
C LEU A 195 18.21 -10.88 14.53
N SER A 196 18.27 -9.70 13.93
CA SER A 196 17.65 -8.50 14.48
C SER A 196 17.38 -7.47 13.40
N VAL A 197 16.47 -6.55 13.69
CA VAL A 197 16.23 -5.31 12.94
C VAL A 197 16.28 -4.13 13.89
N HIS A 198 16.32 -2.91 13.36
CA HIS A 198 16.23 -1.73 14.21
C HIS A 198 14.79 -1.47 14.62
N TYR A 199 13.86 -1.64 13.69
CA TYR A 199 12.43 -1.39 13.92
C TYR A 199 11.55 -2.52 13.41
N ILE A 200 10.48 -2.81 14.14
CA ILE A 200 9.35 -3.65 13.70
C ILE A 200 8.10 -2.78 13.65
N VAL A 201 7.33 -2.82 12.56
CA VAL A 201 6.09 -2.04 12.39
C VAL A 201 4.88 -2.98 12.35
N GLU A 202 4.03 -2.91 13.37
CA GLU A 202 2.81 -3.73 13.52
C GLU A 202 1.70 -3.27 12.57
N LYS A 203 0.72 -4.14 12.31
CA LYS A 203 -0.41 -3.86 11.40
C LYS A 203 -1.25 -2.63 11.78
N ASN A 204 -1.23 -2.23 13.05
CA ASN A 204 -1.93 -1.03 13.54
C ASN A 204 -1.08 0.26 13.46
N GLY A 205 0.18 0.17 13.01
CA GLY A 205 1.12 1.30 12.93
C GLY A 205 1.97 1.54 14.18
N THR A 206 1.87 0.72 15.23
CA THR A 206 2.81 0.76 16.36
C THR A 206 4.21 0.35 15.89
N ILE A 207 5.22 1.08 16.32
CA ILE A 207 6.63 0.86 15.98
C ILE A 207 7.38 0.39 17.22
N TYR A 208 8.06 -0.74 17.10
CA TYR A 208 8.88 -1.30 18.16
C TYR A 208 10.35 -1.14 17.78
N GLN A 209 11.15 -0.53 18.64
CA GLN A 209 12.59 -0.38 18.40
C GLN A 209 13.36 -1.51 19.09
N MET A 210 13.98 -2.41 18.32
CA MET A 210 14.72 -3.57 18.83
C MET A 210 16.24 -3.31 18.92
N VAL A 211 16.80 -2.44 18.06
CA VAL A 211 18.22 -2.09 18.07
C VAL A 211 18.38 -0.58 17.89
N ASP A 212 19.35 0.04 18.58
CA ASP A 212 19.71 1.44 18.34
C ASP A 212 20.33 1.59 16.95
N GLU A 213 19.94 2.61 16.18
CA GLU A 213 20.42 2.81 14.80
C GLU A 213 21.94 2.94 14.70
N ARG A 214 22.60 3.43 15.76
CA ARG A 214 24.07 3.52 15.82
C ARG A 214 24.76 2.18 15.92
N ASN A 215 24.01 1.14 16.27
CA ASN A 215 24.49 -0.23 16.37
C ASN A 215 24.15 -0.95 15.06
N ARG A 216 24.87 -2.04 14.80
CA ARG A 216 24.66 -2.90 13.64
C ARG A 216 23.65 -3.99 13.99
N ALA A 217 22.42 -3.86 13.52
CA ALA A 217 21.46 -4.97 13.48
C ALA A 217 21.85 -6.00 12.41
N TRP A 218 21.35 -7.23 12.52
CA TRP A 218 21.68 -8.34 11.62
C TRP A 218 20.44 -8.74 10.81
N HIS A 219 20.19 -8.02 9.71
CA HIS A 219 18.94 -8.13 8.93
C HIS A 219 19.15 -8.38 7.43
N ALA A 220 20.11 -7.70 6.80
CA ALA A 220 20.28 -7.68 5.35
C ALA A 220 20.99 -8.93 4.79
N GLY A 221 21.71 -9.67 5.64
CA GLY A 221 22.54 -10.79 5.18
C GLY A 221 23.62 -10.35 4.16
N PRO A 222 24.14 -11.29 3.34
CA PRO A 222 25.18 -11.01 2.35
C PRO A 222 24.58 -10.38 1.08
N GLY A 223 25.02 -9.18 0.68
CA GLY A 223 24.54 -8.55 -0.55
C GLY A 223 25.14 -7.16 -0.75
N THR A 224 24.95 -6.58 -1.94
CA THR A 224 25.55 -5.28 -2.28
C THR A 224 24.54 -4.34 -2.92
N TRP A 225 24.56 -3.07 -2.52
CA TRP A 225 23.76 -2.01 -3.15
C TRP A 225 24.64 -0.83 -3.54
N GLY A 226 24.77 -0.56 -4.84
CA GLY A 226 25.70 0.45 -5.34
C GLY A 226 27.14 0.17 -4.87
N SER A 227 27.70 1.10 -4.10
CA SER A 227 29.04 0.97 -3.51
C SER A 227 29.05 0.32 -2.12
N PHE A 228 27.90 -0.05 -1.56
CA PHE A 228 27.81 -0.67 -0.24
C PHE A 228 27.94 -2.19 -0.35
N HIS A 229 28.92 -2.75 0.38
CA HIS A 229 29.27 -4.17 0.30
C HIS A 229 28.68 -5.04 1.43
N ASP A 230 28.38 -4.44 2.59
CA ASP A 230 27.59 -5.05 3.66
C ASP A 230 26.55 -4.03 4.10
N LEU A 231 25.28 -4.28 3.79
CA LEU A 231 24.22 -3.34 4.13
C LEU A 231 23.94 -3.29 5.63
N ASN A 232 24.26 -4.33 6.41
CA ASN A 232 24.12 -4.23 7.87
C ASN A 232 25.04 -3.11 8.42
N ASP A 233 26.20 -2.89 7.81
CA ASP A 233 27.18 -1.89 8.25
C ASP A 233 26.75 -0.45 7.99
N VAL A 234 25.83 -0.21 7.05
CA VAL A 234 25.44 1.16 6.63
C VAL A 234 23.94 1.43 6.60
N SER A 235 23.09 0.47 6.98
CA SER A 235 21.63 0.63 6.87
C SER A 235 20.87 0.46 8.18
N VAL A 236 19.66 1.04 8.18
CA VAL A 236 18.60 0.77 9.15
C VAL A 236 17.63 -0.24 8.55
N GLY A 237 17.63 -1.47 9.08
CA GLY A 237 16.59 -2.47 8.80
C GLY A 237 15.26 -2.18 9.50
N ILE A 238 14.18 -2.19 8.72
CA ILE A 238 12.79 -2.09 9.18
C ILE A 238 12.04 -3.34 8.75
N GLU A 239 11.47 -4.05 9.72
CA GLU A 239 10.64 -5.22 9.50
C GLU A 239 9.16 -4.85 9.58
N ILE A 240 8.37 -5.16 8.55
CA ILE A 240 6.95 -4.80 8.48
C ILE A 240 6.10 -6.06 8.68
N VAL A 241 5.27 -6.08 9.73
CA VAL A 241 4.47 -7.27 10.09
C VAL A 241 3.39 -7.55 9.02
N ASN A 242 3.58 -8.59 8.24
CA ASN A 242 2.69 -9.02 7.16
C ASN A 242 3.03 -10.45 6.76
N SER A 243 2.10 -11.26 6.24
CA SER A 243 2.43 -12.62 5.78
C SER A 243 3.10 -12.67 4.41
N GLY A 244 3.09 -11.56 3.66
CA GLY A 244 3.50 -11.47 2.28
C GLY A 244 2.41 -11.85 1.27
N ALA A 245 1.31 -12.45 1.74
CA ALA A 245 0.17 -12.87 0.92
C ALA A 245 -1.08 -11.99 1.09
N GLU A 246 -0.95 -10.83 1.76
CA GLU A 246 -2.03 -9.85 1.90
C GLU A 246 -1.56 -8.40 1.74
N PRO A 247 -2.48 -7.48 1.37
CA PRO A 247 -2.25 -6.03 1.45
C PRO A 247 -1.78 -5.57 2.84
N PHE A 248 -0.87 -4.60 2.84
CA PHE A 248 -0.47 -3.90 4.07
C PHE A 248 -1.57 -2.88 4.43
N PRO A 249 -1.98 -2.76 5.71
CA PRO A 249 -2.90 -1.71 6.12
C PRO A 249 -2.32 -0.32 5.87
N VAL A 250 -3.13 0.60 5.36
CA VAL A 250 -2.69 1.99 5.08
C VAL A 250 -2.05 2.64 6.31
N VAL A 251 -2.61 2.42 7.51
CA VAL A 251 -2.05 2.96 8.77
C VAL A 251 -0.64 2.42 9.07
N GLN A 252 -0.36 1.18 8.67
CA GLN A 252 0.97 0.57 8.77
C GLN A 252 1.92 1.20 7.75
N GLU A 253 1.52 1.29 6.48
CA GLU A 253 2.35 1.86 5.42
C GLU A 253 2.66 3.34 5.66
N GLU A 254 1.69 4.12 6.12
CA GLU A 254 1.92 5.49 6.53
C GLU A 254 2.87 5.57 7.73
N ALA A 255 2.81 4.62 8.67
CA ALA A 255 3.74 4.56 9.80
C ALA A 255 5.17 4.23 9.35
N VAL A 256 5.31 3.30 8.40
CA VAL A 256 6.59 3.00 7.73
C VAL A 256 7.11 4.24 7.01
N ALA A 257 6.29 4.94 6.22
CA ALA A 257 6.69 6.17 5.54
C ALA A 257 7.13 7.26 6.52
N ALA A 258 6.38 7.48 7.60
CA ALA A 258 6.73 8.46 8.62
C ALA A 258 8.03 8.09 9.37
N LEU A 259 8.23 6.82 9.69
CA LEU A 259 9.47 6.31 10.27
C LEU A 259 10.65 6.52 9.32
N CYS A 260 10.51 6.13 8.05
CA CYS A 260 11.51 6.36 7.02
C CYS A 260 11.86 7.85 6.91
N GLN A 261 10.86 8.74 6.89
CA GLN A 261 11.11 10.19 6.86
C GLN A 261 11.93 10.67 8.06
N MET A 262 11.66 10.14 9.27
CA MET A 262 12.45 10.46 10.47
C MET A 262 13.90 10.01 10.32
N ILE A 263 14.13 8.80 9.81
CA ILE A 263 15.46 8.23 9.61
C ILE A 263 16.21 9.00 8.51
N ILE A 264 15.55 9.28 7.39
CA ILE A 264 16.08 10.07 6.27
C ILE A 264 16.55 11.44 6.76
N ASN A 265 15.72 12.15 7.52
CA ASN A 265 16.08 13.46 8.04
C ASN A 265 17.23 13.40 9.05
N ARG A 266 17.30 12.32 9.84
CA ARG A 266 18.33 12.15 10.88
C ARG A 266 19.71 11.83 10.29
N TRP A 267 19.76 10.99 9.26
CA TRP A 267 20.99 10.47 8.69
C TRP A 267 21.31 10.97 7.28
N ASN A 268 20.45 11.84 6.74
CA ASN A 268 20.57 12.40 5.39
C ASN A 268 20.62 11.30 4.29
N ILE A 269 19.74 10.31 4.42
CA ILE A 269 19.67 9.17 3.50
C ILE A 269 19.16 9.63 2.14
N LEU A 270 19.87 9.23 1.08
CA LEU A 270 19.43 9.50 -0.28
C LEU A 270 18.21 8.65 -0.63
N PRO A 271 17.19 9.19 -1.33
CA PRO A 271 15.98 8.44 -1.71
C PRO A 271 16.25 7.09 -2.39
N LYS A 272 17.29 7.03 -3.25
CA LYS A 272 17.72 5.81 -3.97
C LYS A 272 18.31 4.71 -3.08
N ASN A 273 18.56 4.99 -1.80
CA ASN A 273 19.10 4.04 -0.82
C ASN A 273 18.01 3.55 0.15
N ILE A 274 16.75 3.81 -0.16
CA ILE A 274 15.60 3.14 0.45
C ILE A 274 15.31 1.95 -0.46
N VAL A 275 15.62 0.75 0.02
CA VAL A 275 15.57 -0.47 -0.78
C VAL A 275 14.74 -1.52 -0.06
N SER A 276 14.10 -2.38 -0.83
CA SER A 276 13.60 -3.65 -0.32
C SER A 276 14.74 -4.66 -0.23
N HIS A 277 14.56 -5.70 0.58
CA HIS A 277 15.52 -6.81 0.66
C HIS A 277 15.69 -7.54 -0.69
N ALA A 278 14.63 -7.59 -1.49
CA ALA A 278 14.61 -8.15 -2.83
C ALA A 278 15.47 -7.38 -3.85
N ASP A 279 15.73 -6.08 -3.62
CA ASP A 279 16.43 -5.23 -4.61
C ASP A 279 17.93 -5.56 -4.74
N PHE A 280 18.56 -6.10 -3.70
CA PHE A 280 20.02 -6.33 -3.66
C PHE A 280 20.43 -7.80 -3.49
N LEU A 281 19.46 -8.73 -3.50
CA LEU A 281 19.69 -10.17 -3.42
C LEU A 281 19.20 -10.88 -4.69
N MET A 282 20.03 -11.78 -5.24
CA MET A 282 19.90 -12.21 -6.64
C MET A 282 18.95 -13.39 -6.92
N ALA A 283 18.34 -14.10 -5.96
CA ALA A 283 17.55 -15.29 -6.36
C ALA A 283 16.41 -15.82 -5.47
N ASP A 284 16.20 -15.37 -4.23
CA ASP A 284 15.23 -16.05 -3.34
C ASP A 284 14.46 -15.15 -2.37
N LYS A 285 14.63 -13.83 -2.47
CA LYS A 285 13.96 -12.85 -1.61
C LYS A 285 12.90 -12.08 -2.37
N THR A 286 11.72 -12.02 -1.78
CA THR A 286 10.55 -11.32 -2.32
C THR A 286 10.04 -10.27 -1.36
N ASP A 287 10.81 -9.94 -0.30
CA ASP A 287 10.47 -8.94 0.68
C ASP A 287 11.02 -7.55 0.32
N VAL A 288 10.21 -6.48 0.36
CA VAL A 288 8.78 -6.42 0.67
C VAL A 288 7.93 -6.91 -0.51
N SER A 289 6.87 -7.70 -0.25
CA SER A 289 6.04 -8.30 -1.29
C SER A 289 5.36 -7.25 -2.19
N GLY A 290 4.88 -7.68 -3.36
CA GLY A 290 4.19 -6.82 -4.33
C GLY A 290 2.89 -6.19 -3.83
N TYR A 291 2.41 -6.58 -2.66
CA TYR A 291 1.26 -5.99 -1.96
C TYR A 291 1.59 -4.68 -1.24
N PHE A 292 2.87 -4.33 -1.09
CA PHE A 292 3.27 -3.05 -0.52
C PHE A 292 3.06 -1.93 -1.54
N ASP A 293 2.29 -0.92 -1.16
CA ASP A 293 1.94 0.21 -2.00
C ASP A 293 3.11 1.20 -2.03
N TYR A 294 4.10 0.90 -2.88
CA TYR A 294 5.23 1.80 -3.16
C TYR A 294 4.78 3.17 -3.66
N LYS A 295 3.60 3.28 -4.31
CA LYS A 295 3.06 4.56 -4.76
C LYS A 295 2.65 5.41 -3.57
N LEU A 296 1.88 4.85 -2.64
CA LEU A 296 1.50 5.52 -1.40
C LEU A 296 2.75 5.88 -0.57
N PHE A 297 3.69 4.94 -0.43
CA PHE A 297 4.92 5.14 0.32
C PHE A 297 5.76 6.31 -0.22
N TYR A 298 6.09 6.33 -1.51
CA TYR A 298 6.89 7.41 -2.09
C TYR A 298 6.15 8.75 -2.14
N ALA A 299 4.82 8.73 -2.35
CA ALA A 299 4.01 9.93 -2.25
C ALA A 299 4.04 10.53 -0.83
N ALA A 300 3.97 9.69 0.21
CA ALA A 300 4.05 10.13 1.60
C ALA A 300 5.42 10.72 1.96
N LEU A 301 6.50 10.24 1.33
CA LEU A 301 7.85 10.81 1.46
C LEU A 301 8.06 12.07 0.61
N GLY A 302 7.13 12.42 -0.27
CA GLY A 302 7.28 13.52 -1.22
C GLY A 302 8.37 13.26 -2.29
N PHE A 303 8.71 11.99 -2.53
CA PHE A 303 9.71 11.59 -3.50
C PHE A 303 9.07 11.13 -4.82
N TYR A 304 9.82 11.31 -5.90
CA TYR A 304 9.43 10.91 -7.26
C TYR A 304 8.01 11.37 -7.67
N PRO A 305 7.66 12.66 -7.47
CA PRO A 305 6.34 13.17 -7.85
C PRO A 305 6.13 12.94 -9.34
N GLY A 306 5.01 12.30 -9.72
CA GLY A 306 4.77 11.95 -11.11
C GLY A 306 4.99 10.47 -11.47
N LEU A 307 5.81 9.75 -10.71
CA LEU A 307 6.29 8.42 -11.10
C LEU A 307 5.17 7.43 -11.44
N TYR A 308 4.13 7.40 -10.59
CA TYR A 308 2.99 6.48 -10.73
C TYR A 308 1.70 7.15 -11.21
N ILE A 309 1.79 8.39 -11.71
CA ILE A 309 0.67 9.13 -12.32
C ILE A 309 0.96 9.52 -13.78
N THR A 310 2.16 9.19 -14.28
CA THR A 310 2.56 9.43 -15.67
C THR A 310 2.31 8.19 -16.51
N SER A 311 2.10 8.36 -17.82
CA SER A 311 2.06 7.27 -18.80
C SER A 311 3.45 6.67 -19.08
N LEU A 312 4.40 6.80 -18.13
CA LEU A 312 5.76 6.31 -18.29
C LEU A 312 5.74 4.78 -18.36
N PRO A 313 6.40 4.17 -19.35
CA PRO A 313 6.61 2.73 -19.37
C PRO A 313 7.32 2.26 -18.09
N VAL A 314 7.03 1.02 -17.64
CA VAL A 314 7.61 0.42 -16.43
C VAL A 314 9.14 0.58 -16.40
N SER A 315 9.82 0.39 -17.53
CA SER A 315 11.28 0.57 -17.64
C SER A 315 11.78 1.99 -17.30
N GLU A 316 11.00 3.03 -17.61
CA GLU A 316 11.36 4.42 -17.30
C GLU A 316 11.05 4.78 -15.84
N GLN A 317 9.98 4.22 -15.27
CA GLN A 317 9.70 4.35 -13.84
C GLN A 317 10.84 3.76 -13.01
N THR A 318 11.30 2.58 -13.40
CA THR A 318 12.46 1.91 -12.82
C THR A 318 13.74 2.74 -12.93
N ASN A 319 14.01 3.37 -14.06
CA ASN A 319 15.20 4.23 -14.19
C ASN A 319 15.15 5.44 -13.25
N VAL A 320 13.97 6.02 -13.01
CA VAL A 320 13.80 7.14 -12.07
C VAL A 320 14.08 6.73 -10.62
N LEU A 321 13.62 5.54 -10.21
CA LEU A 321 13.87 5.01 -8.87
C LEU A 321 15.38 4.75 -8.61
N TYR A 322 16.14 4.37 -9.64
CA TYR A 322 17.46 3.76 -9.44
C TYR A 322 18.67 4.44 -10.11
N GLN A 323 18.50 5.38 -11.07
CA GLN A 323 19.61 5.81 -11.96
C GLN A 323 20.08 7.29 -11.90
N SER A 324 19.99 8.02 -10.79
CA SER A 324 20.74 9.29 -10.66
C SER A 324 22.26 9.08 -10.39
N SER A 325 22.91 8.47 -11.39
CA SER A 325 24.36 8.30 -11.69
C SER A 325 25.23 7.48 -10.71
N THR A 326 26.11 6.54 -11.09
CA THR A 326 26.61 6.04 -12.39
C THR A 326 26.90 4.52 -12.31
N THR A 327 26.46 3.79 -13.35
CA THR A 327 26.76 2.39 -13.75
C THR A 327 26.27 1.24 -12.86
N PHE A 328 25.37 0.38 -13.38
CA PHE A 328 25.66 -1.05 -13.71
C PHE A 328 24.48 -1.79 -14.41
N ASN A 329 24.78 -2.29 -15.62
CA ASN A 329 24.28 -3.45 -16.39
C ASN A 329 22.79 -3.65 -16.77
N SER A 330 22.59 -3.94 -18.07
CA SER A 330 21.37 -4.38 -18.77
C SER A 330 20.62 -5.60 -18.19
N ALA A 331 21.15 -6.30 -17.19
CA ALA A 331 20.47 -7.39 -16.49
C ALA A 331 19.49 -6.89 -15.39
N VAL A 332 19.73 -5.71 -14.83
CA VAL A 332 18.85 -5.04 -13.84
C VAL A 332 17.50 -4.67 -14.48
N LEU A 333 17.51 -4.41 -15.79
CA LEU A 333 16.35 -4.09 -16.63
C LEU A 333 15.42 -5.28 -16.95
N THR A 334 15.84 -6.53 -16.75
CA THR A 334 15.01 -7.74 -17.00
C THR A 334 14.42 -8.31 -15.71
N LEU A 335 15.09 -8.15 -14.56
CA LEU A 335 14.60 -8.65 -13.27
C LEU A 335 13.56 -7.72 -12.61
N GLN A 336 13.69 -6.40 -12.81
CA GLN A 336 12.69 -5.44 -12.34
C GLN A 336 11.36 -5.52 -13.11
N GLN A 337 11.34 -6.16 -14.29
CA GLN A 337 10.12 -6.46 -15.04
C GLN A 337 9.27 -7.58 -14.41
N GLN A 338 9.77 -8.26 -13.37
CA GLN A 338 9.05 -9.32 -12.63
C GLN A 338 8.63 -8.93 -11.22
N LEU A 339 9.06 -7.78 -10.69
CA LEU A 339 8.73 -7.34 -9.32
C LEU A 339 7.25 -6.93 -9.12
N HIS A 340 6.36 -7.14 -10.11
CA HIS A 340 4.92 -6.82 -10.04
C HIS A 340 4.02 -7.69 -10.95
N GLN A 341 4.11 -9.03 -10.90
CA GLN A 341 2.97 -9.86 -11.33
C GLN A 341 2.03 -10.11 -10.16
#